data_AF-A0A1Y1LX33-F1
#
_entry.id   AF-A0A1Y1LX33-F1
#
_cell.length_a   1.000
_cell.length_b   1.000
_cell.length_c   1.000
_cell.angle_alpha   90.00
_cell.angle_beta   90.00
_cell.angle_gamma   90.00
#
_symmetry.space_group_name_H-M   'P 1'
#
loop_
_entity.id
_entity.type
_entity.pdbx_description
1 polymer ?
#
loop_
_entity_poly.entity_id
_entity_poly.type
_entity_poly.pdbx_seq_one_letter_code
_entity_poly.pdbx_strand_id
1 'polypeptide(L)'
;LLQVLFTLVTALAPFIPFITEHIYGLLKPFLGDVLASFRDTRSVHFLPFPTAQEELFDQLIERKMAALQKVIQLGRVAREKRNVSLKTPLLSLVVIGASQFISDVDSLKDYIREELNVRDVILTTNEEKYGISLEARVDWP
;
A
#
# COMPACT_ATOMS: atom_id res chain seq x y z
N LEU A 1 10.12 -6.09 -6.04
CA LEU A 1 9.07 -6.03 -7.09
C LEU A 1 8.96 -7.34 -7.87
N LEU A 2 10.06 -7.84 -8.47
CA LEU A 2 10.05 -9.04 -9.32
C LEU A 2 9.51 -10.30 -8.61
N GLN A 3 9.94 -10.57 -7.38
CA GLN A 3 9.47 -11.70 -6.59
C GLN A 3 7.95 -11.67 -6.37
N VAL A 4 7.40 -10.51 -5.98
CA VAL A 4 5.94 -10.35 -5.76
C VAL A 4 5.16 -10.62 -7.05
N LEU A 5 5.62 -10.06 -8.17
CA LEU A 5 4.97 -10.27 -9.46
C LEU A 5 5.03 -11.74 -9.90
N PHE A 6 6.17 -12.40 -9.72
CA PHE A 6 6.33 -13.82 -10.02
C PHE A 6 5.43 -14.71 -9.13
N THR A 7 5.39 -14.45 -7.82
CA THR A 7 4.51 -15.16 -6.88
C THR A 7 3.05 -14.99 -7.28
N LEU A 8 2.63 -13.76 -7.64
CA LEU A 8 1.26 -13.48 -8.07
C LEU A 8 0.92 -14.22 -9.37
N VAL A 9 1.82 -14.18 -10.35
CA VAL A 9 1.65 -14.89 -11.64
C VAL A 9 1.52 -16.40 -11.43
N THR A 10 2.30 -16.97 -10.52
CA THR A 10 2.23 -18.40 -10.17
C THR A 10 0.94 -18.74 -9.44
N ALA A 11 0.52 -17.92 -8.47
CA ALA A 11 -0.73 -18.11 -7.73
C ALA A 11 -1.98 -17.96 -8.60
N LEU A 12 -1.93 -17.07 -9.60
CA LEU A 12 -3.05 -16.82 -10.51
C LEU A 12 -3.10 -17.79 -11.70
N ALA A 13 -2.07 -18.61 -11.92
CA ALA A 13 -1.99 -19.53 -13.05
C ALA A 13 -3.22 -20.44 -13.22
N PRO A 14 -3.83 -21.00 -12.15
CA PRO A 14 -5.04 -21.82 -12.27
C PRO A 14 -6.29 -21.05 -12.74
N PHE A 15 -6.33 -19.72 -12.58
CA PHE A 15 -7.51 -18.90 -12.86
C PHE A 15 -7.43 -18.18 -14.21
N ILE A 16 -6.23 -17.70 -14.58
CA ILE A 16 -6.00 -16.91 -15.80
C ILE A 16 -4.80 -17.46 -16.59
N PRO A 17 -4.90 -18.67 -17.14
CA PRO A 17 -3.74 -19.45 -17.58
C PRO A 17 -2.96 -18.86 -18.75
N PHE A 18 -3.65 -18.21 -19.70
CA PHE A 18 -2.99 -17.61 -20.87
C PHE A 18 -2.29 -16.29 -20.52
N ILE A 19 -2.89 -15.48 -19.65
CA ILE A 19 -2.33 -14.19 -19.22
C ILE A 19 -1.08 -14.45 -18.37
N THR A 20 -1.18 -15.38 -17.42
CA THR A 20 -0.06 -15.74 -16.54
C THR A 20 1.09 -16.40 -17.29
N GLU A 21 0.81 -17.27 -18.27
CA GLU A 21 1.85 -17.84 -19.14
C GLU A 21 2.56 -16.75 -19.96
N HIS A 22 1.81 -15.80 -20.52
CA HIS A 22 2.40 -14.69 -21.28
C HIS A 22 3.30 -13.81 -20.39
N ILE A 23 2.81 -13.41 -19.22
CA ILE A 23 3.60 -12.60 -18.27
C ILE A 23 4.82 -13.38 -17.79
N TYR A 24 4.66 -14.66 -17.44
CA TYR A 24 5.77 -15.52 -17.01
C TYR A 24 6.86 -15.60 -18.08
N GLY A 25 6.49 -15.74 -19.36
CA GLY A 25 7.43 -15.71 -20.48
C GLY A 25 8.24 -14.41 -20.56
N LEU A 26 7.63 -13.26 -20.29
CA LEU A 26 8.31 -11.96 -20.23
C LEU A 26 9.23 -11.83 -19.02
N LEU A 27 8.89 -12.48 -17.89
CA LEU A 27 9.70 -12.45 -16.67
C LEU A 27 10.87 -13.43 -16.70
N LYS A 28 10.73 -14.55 -17.42
CA LYS A 28 11.69 -15.66 -17.46
C LYS A 28 13.16 -15.23 -17.65
N PRO A 29 13.52 -14.27 -18.52
CA PRO A 29 14.91 -13.82 -18.68
C PRO A 29 15.53 -13.21 -17.41
N PHE A 30 14.70 -12.69 -16.51
CA PHE A 30 15.14 -12.01 -15.27
C PHE A 30 15.06 -12.90 -14.03
N LEU A 31 14.55 -14.12 -14.17
CA LEU A 31 14.32 -15.05 -13.04
C LEU A 31 15.40 -16.13 -12.92
N GLY A 32 16.58 -15.97 -13.55
CA GLY A 32 17.61 -17.02 -13.65
C GLY A 32 17.92 -17.73 -12.33
N ASP A 33 18.27 -16.98 -11.28
CA ASP A 33 18.61 -17.56 -9.97
C ASP A 33 17.41 -18.23 -9.27
N VAL A 34 16.22 -17.65 -9.44
CA VAL A 34 14.97 -18.16 -8.86
C VAL A 34 14.57 -19.48 -9.56
N LEU A 35 14.65 -19.51 -10.88
CA LEU A 35 14.28 -20.66 -11.71
C LEU A 35 15.23 -21.84 -11.55
N ALA A 36 16.48 -21.62 -11.13
CA ALA A 36 17.47 -22.68 -10.88
C ALA A 36 17.01 -23.69 -9.81
N SER A 37 16.12 -23.27 -8.90
CA SER A 37 15.56 -24.13 -7.85
C SER A 37 14.46 -25.09 -8.32
N PHE A 38 13.93 -24.90 -9.54
CA PHE A 38 12.81 -25.67 -10.07
C PHE A 38 13.26 -26.68 -11.13
N ARG A 39 12.61 -27.86 -11.14
CA ARG A 39 12.95 -28.94 -12.09
C ARG A 39 12.49 -28.67 -13.52
N ASP A 40 11.32 -28.07 -13.69
CA ASP A 40 10.76 -27.73 -14.99
C ASP A 40 10.23 -26.30 -14.97
N THR A 41 10.79 -25.45 -15.82
CA THR A 41 10.52 -24.01 -15.88
C THR A 41 10.01 -23.60 -17.26
N ARG A 42 9.58 -24.56 -18.08
CA ARG A 42 9.08 -24.32 -19.44
C ARG A 42 7.79 -23.51 -19.45
N SER A 43 6.91 -23.75 -18.48
CA SER A 43 5.61 -23.08 -18.32
C SER A 43 5.39 -22.74 -16.85
N VAL A 44 4.63 -21.68 -16.57
CA VAL A 44 4.23 -21.33 -15.20
C VAL A 44 3.39 -22.44 -14.56
N HIS A 45 2.65 -23.18 -15.38
CA HIS A 45 1.75 -24.27 -14.95
C HIS A 45 2.49 -25.50 -14.42
N PHE A 46 3.80 -25.59 -14.62
CA PHE A 46 4.65 -26.67 -14.09
C PHE A 46 5.29 -26.31 -12.75
N LEU A 47 5.16 -25.06 -12.32
CA LEU A 47 5.68 -24.59 -11.05
C LEU A 47 4.73 -25.00 -9.91
N PRO A 48 5.27 -25.35 -8.73
CA PRO A 48 4.44 -25.61 -7.56
C PRO A 48 3.73 -24.32 -7.11
N PHE A 49 2.57 -24.48 -6.47
CA PHE A 49 1.85 -23.37 -5.87
C PHE A 49 2.74 -22.68 -4.81
N PRO A 50 2.79 -21.34 -4.75
CA PRO A 50 3.66 -20.63 -3.83
C PRO A 50 3.28 -20.88 -2.37
N THR A 51 4.29 -21.10 -1.53
CA THR A 51 4.13 -21.24 -0.08
C THR A 51 4.40 -19.91 0.62
N ALA A 52 3.73 -19.69 1.77
CA ALA A 52 3.99 -18.53 2.59
C ALA A 52 5.42 -18.55 3.15
N GLN A 53 6.07 -17.39 3.13
CA GLN A 53 7.39 -17.15 3.72
C GLN A 53 7.17 -16.36 5.01
N GLU A 54 6.89 -17.08 6.11
CA GLU A 54 6.55 -16.48 7.41
C GLU A 54 7.69 -15.61 7.96
N GLU A 55 8.93 -15.89 7.56
CA GLU A 55 10.11 -15.10 7.89
C GLU A 55 10.08 -13.66 7.35
N LEU A 56 9.22 -13.38 6.36
CA LEU A 56 9.05 -12.04 5.79
C LEU A 56 7.97 -11.22 6.50
N PHE A 57 7.28 -11.78 7.50
CA PHE A 57 6.22 -11.06 8.22
C PHE A 57 6.84 -10.07 9.22
N ASP A 58 6.54 -8.78 9.01
CA ASP A 58 7.01 -7.70 9.88
C ASP A 58 5.82 -6.84 10.33
N GLN A 59 5.43 -7.05 11.59
CA GLN A 59 4.32 -6.34 12.23
C GLN A 59 4.55 -4.82 12.31
N LEU A 60 5.80 -4.35 12.37
CA LEU A 60 6.09 -2.92 12.39
C LEU A 60 5.82 -2.31 11.01
N ILE A 61 6.22 -2.99 9.94
CA ILE A 61 5.92 -2.56 8.56
C ILE A 61 4.42 -2.57 8.31
N GLU A 62 3.73 -3.64 8.71
CA GLU A 62 2.27 -3.75 8.59
C GLU A 62 1.54 -2.60 9.29
N ARG A 63 1.95 -2.29 10.53
CA ARG A 63 1.39 -1.17 11.30
C ARG A 63 1.61 0.17 10.61
N LYS A 64 2.81 0.43 10.12
CA LYS A 64 3.14 1.66 9.38
C LYS A 64 2.33 1.77 8.08
N MET A 65 2.19 0.68 7.34
CA MET A 65 1.38 0.63 6.12
C MET A 65 -0.10 0.86 6.40
N ALA A 66 -0.64 0.30 7.49
CA ALA A 66 -2.02 0.55 7.91
C ALA A 66 -2.24 2.03 8.27
N ALA A 67 -1.28 2.65 8.97
CA ALA A 67 -1.33 4.08 9.28
C ALA A 67 -1.31 4.94 8.01
N LEU A 68 -0.41 4.64 7.07
CA LEU A 68 -0.33 5.28 5.75
C LEU A 68 -1.66 5.20 5.00
N GLN A 69 -2.22 4.01 4.86
CA GLN A 69 -3.50 3.78 4.18
C GLN A 69 -4.63 4.58 4.82
N LYS A 70 -4.69 4.61 6.16
CA LYS A 70 -5.69 5.37 6.91
C LYS A 70 -5.59 6.87 6.62
N VAL A 71 -4.38 7.44 6.59
CA VAL A 71 -4.19 8.87 6.25
C VAL A 71 -4.63 9.15 4.81
N ILE A 72 -4.25 8.31 3.85
CA ILE A 72 -4.62 8.48 2.43
C ILE A 72 -6.15 8.44 2.27
N GLN A 73 -6.81 7.46 2.88
CA GLN A 73 -8.28 7.33 2.83
C GLN A 73 -8.97 8.57 3.41
N LEU A 74 -8.57 9.00 4.62
CA LEU A 74 -9.13 10.19 5.26
C LEU A 74 -8.86 11.46 4.44
N GLY A 75 -7.68 11.59 3.85
CA GLY A 75 -7.32 12.69 2.96
C GLY A 75 -8.18 12.74 1.69
N ARG A 76 -8.46 11.59 1.09
CA ARG A 76 -9.37 11.47 -0.07
C ARG A 76 -10.79 11.89 0.30
N VAL A 77 -11.32 11.40 1.43
CA VAL A 77 -12.64 11.79 1.94
C VAL A 77 -12.71 13.28 2.24
N ALA A 78 -11.67 13.86 2.84
CA ALA A 78 -11.62 15.29 3.13
C ALA A 78 -11.63 16.15 1.84
N ARG A 79 -10.91 15.72 0.80
CA ARG A 79 -10.92 16.35 -0.53
C ARG A 79 -12.29 16.26 -1.18
N GLU A 80 -12.92 15.09 -1.14
CA GLU A 80 -14.24 14.84 -1.71
C GLU A 80 -15.31 15.71 -1.05
N LYS A 81 -15.31 15.82 0.29
CA LYS A 81 -16.21 16.72 1.05
C LYS A 81 -16.12 18.18 0.63
N ARG A 82 -14.96 18.61 0.11
CA ARG A 82 -14.72 19.98 -0.38
C ARG A 82 -14.74 20.06 -1.92
N ASN A 83 -15.10 18.97 -2.60
CA ASN A 83 -15.13 18.82 -4.05
C ASN A 83 -13.81 19.22 -4.75
N VAL A 84 -12.67 18.91 -4.13
CA VAL A 84 -11.33 19.22 -4.66
C VAL A 84 -10.75 18.01 -5.37
N SER A 85 -10.46 18.15 -6.67
CA SER A 85 -9.81 17.10 -7.46
C SER A 85 -8.38 16.80 -6.99
N LEU A 86 -7.97 15.53 -7.08
CA LEU A 86 -6.58 15.11 -6.82
C LEU A 86 -5.56 15.74 -7.78
N LYS A 87 -5.99 16.20 -8.96
CA LYS A 87 -5.14 16.93 -9.90
C LYS A 87 -4.70 18.30 -9.37
N THR A 88 -5.45 18.86 -8.43
CA THR A 88 -5.14 20.15 -7.82
C THR A 88 -4.19 19.96 -6.64
N PRO A 89 -2.95 20.49 -6.71
CA PRO A 89 -2.00 20.39 -5.61
C PRO A 89 -2.48 21.26 -4.44
N LEU A 90 -2.46 20.72 -3.22
CA LEU A 90 -2.75 21.48 -2.01
C LEU A 90 -1.46 21.96 -1.34
N LEU A 91 -1.55 23.09 -0.63
CA LEU A 91 -0.40 23.65 0.08
C LEU A 91 0.07 22.74 1.22
N SER A 92 -0.85 22.27 2.04
CA SER A 92 -0.52 21.47 3.22
C SER A 92 -1.65 20.51 3.59
N LEU A 93 -1.27 19.34 4.10
CA LEU A 93 -2.13 18.40 4.81
C LEU A 93 -1.72 18.43 6.29
N VAL A 94 -2.69 18.51 7.20
CA VAL A 94 -2.41 18.37 8.64
C VAL A 94 -2.93 17.02 9.10
N VAL A 95 -2.06 16.21 9.69
CA VAL A 95 -2.41 14.90 10.24
C VAL A 95 -2.24 14.97 11.75
N ILE A 96 -3.31 14.60 12.45
CA ILE A 96 -3.42 14.71 13.90
C ILE A 96 -3.69 13.34 14.47
N GLY A 97 -2.92 12.95 15.48
CA GLY A 97 -3.05 11.64 16.12
C GLY A 97 -2.10 11.46 17.30
N ALA A 98 -2.13 10.28 17.91
CA ALA A 98 -1.24 9.93 19.01
C ALA A 98 0.23 9.86 18.55
N SER A 99 1.16 10.08 19.48
CA SER A 99 2.60 10.17 19.18
C SER A 99 3.15 8.97 18.39
N GLN A 100 2.71 7.75 18.71
CA GLN A 100 3.14 6.55 18.00
C GLN A 100 2.66 6.54 16.54
N PHE A 101 1.41 6.92 16.30
CA PHE A 101 0.84 7.02 14.95
C PHE A 101 1.56 8.07 14.12
N ILE A 102 1.88 9.22 14.73
CA ILE A 102 2.64 10.28 14.09
C ILE A 102 4.04 9.80 13.70
N SER A 103 4.74 9.09 14.59
CA SER A 103 6.07 8.53 14.28
C SER A 103 6.03 7.51 13.14
N ASP A 104 5.01 6.66 13.10
CA ASP A 104 4.84 5.67 12.04
C ASP A 104 4.58 6.36 10.68
N VAL A 105 3.73 7.38 10.67
CA VAL A 105 3.39 8.19 9.47
C VAL A 105 4.57 9.03 8.99
N ASP A 106 5.37 9.60 9.90
CA ASP A 106 6.52 10.43 9.57
C ASP A 106 7.52 9.68 8.67
N SER A 107 7.76 8.40 8.98
CA SER A 107 8.64 7.56 8.17
C SER A 107 8.13 7.27 6.74
N LEU A 108 6.85 7.56 6.45
CA LEU A 108 6.19 7.33 5.17
C LEU A 108 5.61 8.64 4.57
N LYS A 109 6.05 9.80 5.06
CA LYS A 109 5.52 11.12 4.71
C LYS A 109 5.54 11.39 3.21
N ASP A 110 6.60 10.96 2.52
CA ASP A 110 6.77 11.19 1.07
C ASP A 110 5.72 10.44 0.24
N TYR A 111 5.37 9.21 0.62
CA TYR A 111 4.30 8.46 -0.04
C TYR A 111 2.95 9.17 0.07
N ILE A 112 2.65 9.76 1.24
CA ILE A 112 1.42 10.53 1.46
C ILE A 112 1.41 11.77 0.58
N ARG A 113 2.55 12.46 0.50
CA ARG A 113 2.73 13.67 -0.29
C ARG A 113 2.41 13.44 -1.77
N GLU A 114 2.96 12.36 -2.32
CA GLU A 114 2.76 11.96 -3.72
C GLU A 114 1.32 11.52 -3.97
N GLU A 115 0.80 10.62 -3.14
CA GLU A 115 -0.52 10.02 -3.32
C GLU A 115 -1.67 11.03 -3.20
N LEU A 116 -1.53 11.99 -2.28
CA LEU A 116 -2.53 13.04 -2.07
C LEU A 116 -2.21 14.34 -2.80
N ASN A 117 -1.14 14.40 -3.61
CA ASN A 117 -0.71 15.61 -4.33
C ASN A 117 -0.72 16.86 -3.43
N VAL A 118 0.06 16.83 -2.35
CA VAL A 118 0.20 17.94 -1.41
C VAL A 118 1.64 18.42 -1.34
N ARG A 119 1.88 19.69 -1.00
CA ARG A 119 3.25 20.24 -0.91
C ARG A 119 3.90 20.03 0.44
N ASP A 120 3.13 19.91 1.51
CA ASP A 120 3.67 19.60 2.83
C ASP A 120 2.66 18.75 3.63
N VAL A 121 3.19 17.93 4.52
CA VAL A 121 2.42 17.12 5.47
C VAL A 121 2.89 17.49 6.88
N ILE A 122 2.04 18.21 7.59
CA ILE A 122 2.29 18.69 8.94
C ILE A 122 1.74 17.65 9.91
N LEU A 123 2.62 17.13 10.76
CA LEU A 123 2.28 16.13 11.76
C LEU A 123 2.21 16.80 13.13
N THR A 124 1.14 16.55 13.88
CA THR A 124 0.93 17.18 15.19
C THR A 124 0.10 16.29 16.10
N THR A 125 0.30 16.43 17.41
CA THR A 125 -0.54 15.83 18.46
C THR A 125 -1.50 16.85 19.07
N ASN A 126 -1.36 18.14 18.71
CA ASN A 126 -2.12 19.23 19.31
C ASN A 126 -3.45 19.45 18.55
N GLU A 127 -4.55 18.98 19.13
CA GLU A 127 -5.91 19.11 18.61
C GLU A 127 -6.47 20.54 18.79
N GLU A 128 -6.16 21.19 19.91
CA GLU A 128 -6.67 22.52 20.28
C GLU A 128 -6.26 23.60 19.28
N LYS A 129 -5.02 23.52 18.78
CA LYS A 129 -4.48 24.48 17.80
C LYS A 129 -5.30 24.55 16.51
N TYR A 130 -5.99 23.47 16.15
CA TYR A 130 -6.75 23.37 14.90
C TYR A 130 -8.27 23.43 15.11
N GLY A 131 -8.73 23.76 16.32
CA GLY A 131 -10.14 23.96 16.63
C GLY A 131 -10.99 22.71 16.43
N ILE A 132 -10.45 21.53 16.71
CA ILE A 132 -11.17 20.27 16.56
C ILE A 132 -12.19 20.14 17.70
N SER A 133 -13.47 20.05 17.35
CA SER A 133 -14.55 19.70 18.27
C SER A 133 -14.95 18.24 18.07
N LEU A 134 -14.86 17.42 19.12
CA LEU A 134 -15.35 16.05 19.09
C LEU A 134 -16.87 16.05 19.23
N GLU A 135 -17.57 15.66 18.17
CA GLU A 135 -19.02 15.42 18.20
C GLU A 135 -19.29 13.92 18.29
N ALA A 136 -20.06 13.50 19.29
CA ALA A 136 -20.61 12.15 19.36
C ALA A 136 -21.97 12.13 18.64
N ARG A 137 -22.09 11.36 17.55
CA ARG A 137 -23.38 11.07 16.92
C ARG A 137 -23.82 9.67 17.31
N VAL A 138 -25.08 9.55 17.73
CA VAL A 138 -25.71 8.25 17.97
C VAL A 138 -26.19 7.72 16.63
N ASP A 139 -25.49 6.73 16.08
CA ASP A 139 -25.96 5.96 14.93
C ASP A 139 -27.06 5.01 15.42
N TRP A 140 -28.31 5.49 15.44
CA TRP A 140 -29.50 4.66 15.69
C TRP A 140 -30.00 4.05 14.37
N PRO A 141 -30.34 2.74 14.32
CA PRO A 141 -30.80 2.07 13.10
C PRO A 141 -32.17 2.54 12.60
#